data_AF-N8WXZ3-F1
#
_entry.id   AF-N8WXZ3-F1
#
_cell.length_a   1.000
_cell.length_b   1.000
_cell.length_c   1.000
_cell.angle_alpha   90.00
_cell.angle_beta   90.00
_cell.angle_gamma   90.00
#
_symmetry.space_group_name_H-M   'P 1'
#
loop_
_entity.id
_entity.type
_entity.pdbx_description
1 polymer ?
#
loop_
_entity_poly.entity_id
_entity_poly.type
_entity_poly.pdbx_seq_one_letter_code
_entity_poly.pdbx_strand_id
1 'polypeptide(L)'
;MELHSNLYYTHPNTEIMQKLGRLFQEHRGEQDKFIAVAVELNSQLGQELAEDLLNTVDNIEFDLGPESLHAIAGYSVAHFVHGSSGDEFIEAILLFLKALLPEIHTLAWGCGDDDPWEFWFKFEGDELIREDDEPFNDPEQDEEIKSSIYTWWHTGLPEKIKEGFLNQA
;
A
#
# COMPACT_ATOMS: atom_id res chain seq x y z
N MET A 1 -1.44 3.53 -19.56
CA MET A 1 -2.04 2.99 -18.33
C MET A 1 -0.99 2.43 -17.42
N GLU A 2 -0.28 3.40 -16.85
CA GLU A 2 0.52 3.24 -15.64
C GLU A 2 -0.41 3.49 -14.45
N LEU A 3 -0.22 2.71 -13.39
CA LEU A 3 -0.94 2.84 -12.13
C LEU A 3 0.00 3.43 -11.09
N HIS A 4 -0.37 4.58 -10.54
CA HIS A 4 0.35 5.18 -9.42
C HIS A 4 -0.29 4.78 -8.12
N SER A 5 0.50 4.33 -7.15
CA SER A 5 -0.03 4.00 -5.83
C SER A 5 0.90 4.39 -4.71
N ASN A 6 0.30 4.74 -3.58
CA ASN A 6 0.99 5.03 -2.33
C ASN A 6 0.55 4.01 -1.28
N LEU A 7 1.51 3.20 -0.83
CA LEU A 7 1.37 2.33 0.32
C LEU A 7 1.84 3.06 1.57
N TYR A 8 0.94 3.22 2.53
CA TYR A 8 1.17 3.88 3.80
C TYR A 8 1.32 2.84 4.89
N TYR A 9 2.41 2.88 5.66
CA TYR A 9 2.56 1.99 6.81
C TYR A 9 3.23 2.67 8.00
N THR A 10 2.83 2.24 9.19
CA THR A 10 3.44 2.66 10.46
C THR A 10 3.35 1.56 11.51
N HIS A 11 4.33 1.56 12.40
CA HIS A 11 4.44 0.59 13.50
C HIS A 11 5.05 1.29 14.72
N PRO A 12 4.56 1.02 15.96
CA PRO A 12 5.06 1.69 17.16
C PRO A 12 6.53 1.39 17.47
N ASN A 13 7.02 0.22 17.06
CA ASN A 13 8.43 -0.15 17.20
C ASN A 13 9.28 0.39 16.03
N THR A 14 10.21 1.28 16.35
CA THR A 14 11.13 1.90 15.39
C THR A 14 12.10 0.91 14.73
N GLU A 15 12.51 -0.16 15.41
CA GLU A 15 13.38 -1.19 14.81
C GLU A 15 12.62 -1.95 13.71
N ILE A 16 11.34 -2.23 13.93
CA ILE A 16 10.47 -2.81 12.91
C ILE A 16 10.33 -1.85 11.71
N MET A 17 10.10 -0.56 11.97
CA MET A 17 10.05 0.45 10.88
C MET A 17 11.33 0.52 10.06
N GLN A 18 12.51 0.40 10.69
CA GLN A 18 13.78 0.36 9.98
C GLN A 18 13.91 -0.89 9.11
N LYS A 19 13.51 -2.06 9.62
CA LYS A 19 13.51 -3.32 8.87
C LYS A 19 12.51 -3.30 7.71
N LEU A 20 11.32 -2.71 7.90
CA LEU A 20 10.36 -2.50 6.81
C LEU A 20 10.93 -1.60 5.70
N GLY A 21 11.67 -0.54 6.05
CA GLY A 21 12.37 0.25 5.04
C GLY A 21 13.38 -0.57 4.24
N ARG A 22 14.14 -1.45 4.92
CA ARG A 22 15.08 -2.38 4.27
C ARG A 22 14.38 -3.40 3.37
N LEU A 23 13.23 -3.91 3.81
CA LEU A 23 12.43 -4.89 3.06
C LEU A 23 12.14 -4.38 1.63
N PHE A 24 11.75 -3.12 1.50
CA PHE A 24 11.42 -2.48 0.22
C PHE A 24 12.63 -1.95 -0.57
N GLN A 25 13.78 -1.67 0.08
CA GLN A 25 14.91 -1.00 -0.59
C GLN A 25 16.13 -1.89 -0.88
N GLU A 26 16.36 -2.93 -0.07
CA GLU A 26 17.60 -3.70 -0.14
C GLU A 26 17.54 -4.90 -1.10
N HIS A 27 16.33 -5.41 -1.40
CA HIS A 27 16.18 -6.62 -2.21
C HIS A 27 16.67 -6.43 -3.66
N ARG A 28 16.36 -5.30 -4.32
CA ARG A 28 16.80 -5.01 -5.71
C ARG A 28 16.57 -6.18 -6.67
N GLY A 29 15.38 -6.78 -6.59
CA GLY A 29 15.01 -7.97 -7.36
C GLY A 29 15.55 -9.31 -6.84
N GLU A 30 16.39 -9.32 -5.79
CA GLU A 30 16.95 -10.54 -5.22
C GLU A 30 16.01 -11.16 -4.17
N GLN A 31 15.40 -12.29 -4.50
CA GLN A 31 14.50 -13.06 -3.64
C GLN A 31 15.08 -13.36 -2.25
N ASP A 32 16.32 -13.87 -2.20
CA ASP A 32 16.95 -14.26 -0.93
C ASP A 32 17.07 -13.08 0.05
N LYS A 33 17.29 -11.86 -0.46
CA LYS A 33 17.36 -10.66 0.37
C LYS A 33 15.99 -10.25 0.89
N PHE A 34 14.96 -10.33 0.06
CA PHE A 34 13.59 -10.04 0.49
C PHE A 34 13.15 -11.01 1.60
N ILE A 35 13.35 -12.31 1.39
CA ILE A 35 13.03 -13.36 2.36
C ILE A 35 13.84 -13.17 3.66
N ALA A 36 15.14 -12.87 3.57
CA ALA A 36 15.97 -12.66 4.76
C ALA A 36 15.43 -11.53 5.65
N VAL A 37 15.01 -10.40 5.08
CA VAL A 37 14.42 -9.30 5.86
C VAL A 37 13.05 -9.68 6.42
N ALA A 38 12.22 -10.41 5.67
CA ALA A 38 10.94 -10.91 6.18
C ALA A 38 11.13 -11.84 7.40
N VAL A 39 12.14 -12.71 7.39
CA VAL A 39 12.50 -13.56 8.52
C VAL A 39 13.03 -12.75 9.72
N GLU A 40 13.77 -11.66 9.48
CA GLU A 40 14.20 -10.74 10.55
C GLU A 40 13.03 -10.00 11.21
N LEU A 41 11.95 -9.76 10.46
CA LEU A 41 10.71 -9.15 10.94
C LEU A 41 9.83 -10.15 11.69
N ASN A 42 9.74 -11.38 11.19
CA ASN A 42 8.98 -12.46 11.79
C ASN A 42 9.70 -13.80 11.58
N SER A 43 10.39 -14.28 12.62
CA SER A 43 11.20 -15.50 12.53
C SER A 43 10.40 -16.79 12.43
N GLN A 44 9.07 -16.75 12.62
CA GLN A 44 8.21 -17.93 12.58
C GLN A 44 7.58 -18.11 11.21
N LEU A 45 7.00 -17.05 10.67
CA LEU A 45 6.22 -17.09 9.42
C LEU A 45 6.86 -16.30 8.27
N GLY A 46 7.90 -15.50 8.53
CA GLY A 46 8.43 -14.56 7.55
C GLY A 46 8.93 -15.22 6.26
N GLN A 47 9.45 -16.45 6.33
CA GLN A 47 9.85 -17.19 5.13
C GLN A 47 8.64 -17.61 4.28
N GLU A 48 7.68 -18.31 4.89
CA GLU A 48 6.47 -18.80 4.22
C GLU A 48 5.68 -17.65 3.59
N LEU A 49 5.43 -16.59 4.36
CA LEU A 49 4.71 -15.41 3.88
C LEU A 49 5.43 -14.70 2.73
N ALA A 50 6.75 -14.62 2.79
CA ALA A 50 7.52 -13.99 1.72
C ALA A 50 7.50 -14.85 0.45
N GLU A 51 7.66 -16.17 0.58
CA GLU A 51 7.55 -17.09 -0.56
C GLU A 51 6.16 -17.01 -1.21
N ASP A 52 5.09 -16.92 -0.43
CA ASP A 52 3.73 -16.78 -0.94
C ASP A 52 3.52 -15.48 -1.74
N LEU A 53 3.99 -14.34 -1.20
CA LEU A 53 3.95 -13.06 -1.92
C LEU A 53 4.78 -13.11 -3.21
N LEU A 54 5.98 -13.69 -3.15
CA LEU A 54 6.89 -13.79 -4.29
C LEU A 54 6.34 -14.69 -5.41
N ASN A 55 5.45 -15.63 -5.09
CA ASN A 55 4.74 -16.44 -6.09
C ASN A 55 3.57 -15.70 -6.77
N THR A 56 3.18 -14.52 -6.26
CA THR A 56 2.09 -13.70 -6.81
C THR A 56 2.60 -12.61 -7.76
N VAL A 57 3.85 -12.16 -7.58
CA VAL A 57 4.46 -11.11 -8.41
C VAL A 57 5.18 -11.69 -9.63
N ASP A 58 5.23 -10.92 -10.71
CA ASP A 58 5.90 -11.32 -11.96
C ASP A 58 7.39 -10.96 -11.93
N ASN A 59 7.73 -9.81 -11.35
CA ASN A 59 9.08 -9.31 -11.23
C ASN A 59 9.29 -8.59 -9.89
N ILE A 60 10.05 -9.22 -9.00
CA ILE A 60 10.36 -8.71 -7.67
C ILE A 60 10.87 -7.26 -7.69
N GLU A 61 11.73 -6.89 -8.65
CA GLU A 61 12.31 -5.54 -8.70
C GLU A 61 11.25 -4.48 -8.96
N PHE A 62 10.33 -4.74 -9.89
CA PHE A 62 9.32 -3.75 -10.32
C PHE A 62 8.02 -3.83 -9.51
N ASP A 63 7.65 -5.02 -9.06
CA ASP A 63 6.37 -5.22 -8.37
C ASP A 63 6.49 -4.95 -6.87
N LEU A 64 7.65 -5.23 -6.27
CA LEU A 64 7.90 -5.05 -4.83
C LEU A 64 8.89 -3.92 -4.49
N GLY A 65 9.60 -3.38 -5.48
CA GLY A 65 10.51 -2.25 -5.31
C GLY A 65 9.81 -0.92 -5.58
N PRO A 66 9.48 -0.11 -4.56
CA PRO A 66 8.86 1.19 -4.79
C PRO A 66 9.84 2.16 -5.48
N GLU A 67 9.30 2.99 -6.38
CA GLU A 67 10.01 4.09 -7.03
C GLU A 67 10.57 5.10 -6.01
N SER A 68 9.84 5.32 -4.91
CA SER A 68 10.35 6.12 -3.80
C SER A 68 9.84 5.65 -2.45
N LEU A 69 10.66 5.87 -1.42
CA LEU A 69 10.29 5.63 -0.03
C LEU A 69 10.65 6.86 0.81
N HIS A 70 9.68 7.43 1.50
CA HIS A 70 9.89 8.60 2.35
C HIS A 70 8.98 8.56 3.58
N ALA A 71 9.20 9.49 4.52
CA ALA A 71 8.43 9.57 5.76
C ALA A 71 7.61 10.86 5.82
N ILE A 72 6.34 10.76 6.19
CA ILE A 72 5.44 11.90 6.38
C ILE A 72 4.42 11.61 7.47
N ALA A 73 4.19 12.57 8.37
CA ALA A 73 3.18 12.50 9.43
C ALA A 73 3.19 11.23 10.30
N GLY A 74 4.37 10.61 10.50
CA GLY A 74 4.52 9.37 11.30
C GLY A 74 4.32 8.08 10.49
N TYR A 75 4.13 8.18 9.19
CA TYR A 75 4.06 7.06 8.25
C TYR A 75 5.31 7.00 7.40
N SER A 76 5.68 5.79 7.00
CA SER A 76 6.46 5.56 5.79
C SER A 76 5.50 5.46 4.62
N VAL A 77 5.89 6.03 3.48
CA VAL A 77 5.13 6.05 2.24
C VAL A 77 6.00 5.47 1.14
N ALA A 78 5.59 4.31 0.65
CA ALA A 78 6.20 3.64 -0.50
C ALA A 78 5.36 3.94 -1.73
N HIS A 79 5.94 4.68 -2.68
CA HIS A 79 5.30 5.00 -3.94
C HIS A 79 5.66 3.96 -4.99
N PHE A 80 4.66 3.39 -5.65
CA PHE A 80 4.83 2.41 -6.72
C PHE A 80 4.26 2.93 -8.04
N VAL A 81 4.86 2.45 -9.12
CA VAL A 81 4.37 2.60 -10.48
C VAL A 81 4.30 1.22 -11.10
N HIS A 82 3.09 0.78 -11.43
CA HIS A 82 2.84 -0.54 -11.98
C HIS A 82 2.12 -0.45 -13.33
N GLY A 83 2.05 -1.58 -14.03
CA GLY A 83 1.12 -1.74 -15.15
C GLY A 83 -0.31 -2.00 -14.68
N SER A 84 -1.12 -2.63 -15.54
CA SER A 84 -2.55 -2.87 -15.32
C SER A 84 -2.93 -3.76 -14.13
N SER A 85 -1.96 -4.44 -13.51
CA SER A 85 -2.17 -5.33 -12.35
C SER A 85 -1.64 -4.74 -11.04
N GLY A 86 -1.34 -3.45 -11.02
CA GLY A 86 -0.73 -2.81 -9.85
C GLY A 86 -1.59 -2.85 -8.59
N ASP A 87 -2.90 -2.77 -8.73
CA ASP A 87 -3.86 -2.86 -7.62
C ASP A 87 -3.82 -4.24 -6.95
N GLU A 88 -3.71 -5.32 -7.74
CA GLU A 88 -3.53 -6.68 -7.22
C GLU A 88 -2.21 -6.83 -6.44
N PHE A 89 -1.12 -6.23 -6.94
CA PHE A 89 0.17 -6.26 -6.24
C PHE A 89 0.12 -5.47 -4.92
N ILE A 90 -0.51 -4.31 -4.92
CA ILE A 90 -0.68 -3.51 -3.70
C ILE A 90 -1.55 -4.23 -2.67
N GLU A 91 -2.63 -4.89 -3.10
CA GLU A 91 -3.45 -5.73 -2.24
C GLU A 91 -2.62 -6.87 -1.60
N ALA A 92 -1.84 -7.58 -2.41
CA ALA A 92 -0.98 -8.66 -1.94
C ALA A 92 0.08 -8.16 -0.93
N ILE A 93 0.68 -7.00 -1.18
CA ILE A 93 1.65 -6.38 -0.24
C ILE A 93 0.96 -6.04 1.09
N LEU A 94 -0.25 -5.47 1.06
CA LEU A 94 -1.00 -5.13 2.26
C LEU A 94 -1.32 -6.36 3.11
N LEU A 95 -1.82 -7.42 2.49
CA LEU A 95 -2.11 -8.69 3.14
C LEU A 95 -0.84 -9.32 3.74
N PHE A 96 0.25 -9.31 2.97
CA PHE A 96 1.57 -9.76 3.44
C PHE A 96 2.03 -8.98 4.67
N LEU A 97 1.99 -7.65 4.64
CA LEU A 97 2.42 -6.82 5.76
C LEU A 97 1.59 -7.08 7.02
N LYS A 98 0.26 -7.19 6.88
CA LYS A 98 -0.65 -7.47 7.99
C LYS A 98 -0.42 -8.86 8.58
N ALA A 99 -0.20 -9.87 7.74
CA ALA A 99 0.12 -11.23 8.19
C ALA A 99 1.51 -11.31 8.87
N LEU A 100 2.50 -10.59 8.32
CA LEU A 100 3.86 -10.55 8.84
C LEU A 100 3.92 -9.86 10.20
N LEU A 101 3.17 -8.77 10.36
CA LEU A 101 3.15 -7.90 11.53
C LEU A 101 1.70 -7.52 11.88
N PRO A 102 0.98 -8.32 12.69
CA PRO A 102 -0.44 -8.08 12.98
C PRO A 102 -0.77 -6.69 13.58
N GLU A 103 0.20 -6.09 14.27
CA GLU A 103 0.09 -4.76 14.90
C GLU A 103 0.44 -3.60 13.95
N ILE A 104 0.84 -3.87 12.71
CA ILE A 104 1.09 -2.81 11.72
C ILE A 104 -0.21 -2.10 11.37
N HIS A 105 -0.13 -0.77 11.24
CA HIS A 105 -1.18 -0.02 10.58
C HIS A 105 -0.72 0.24 9.14
N THR A 106 -1.48 -0.28 8.17
CA THR A 106 -1.16 -0.17 6.76
C THR A 106 -2.42 0.04 5.93
N LEU A 107 -2.31 0.82 4.86
CA LEU A 107 -3.39 1.18 3.95
C LEU A 107 -2.77 1.65 2.62
N ALA A 108 -3.56 1.71 1.56
CA ALA A 108 -3.09 2.22 0.28
C ALA A 108 -4.16 3.02 -0.46
N TRP A 109 -3.69 3.90 -1.32
CA TRP A 109 -4.48 4.59 -2.34
C TRP A 109 -3.71 4.52 -3.65
N GLY A 110 -4.41 4.44 -4.77
CA GLY A 110 -3.81 4.63 -6.07
C GLY A 110 -4.79 5.10 -7.12
N CYS A 111 -4.23 5.52 -8.26
CA CYS A 111 -4.97 6.09 -9.36
C CYS A 111 -4.35 5.76 -10.72
N GLY A 112 -5.18 5.74 -11.76
CA GLY A 112 -4.74 5.68 -13.15
C GLY A 112 -4.12 7.00 -13.64
N ASP A 113 -3.21 6.91 -14.62
CA ASP A 113 -2.60 8.05 -15.30
C ASP A 113 -3.47 8.66 -16.42
N ASP A 114 -4.15 7.80 -17.18
CA ASP A 114 -4.91 8.16 -18.39
C ASP A 114 -6.40 8.42 -18.13
N ASP A 115 -6.99 7.72 -17.15
CA ASP A 115 -8.39 7.84 -16.74
C ASP A 115 -8.43 8.05 -15.21
N PRO A 116 -9.31 8.93 -14.68
CA PRO A 116 -9.27 9.36 -13.29
C PRO A 116 -9.71 8.28 -12.28
N TRP A 117 -9.66 6.99 -12.61
CA TRP A 117 -10.01 5.89 -11.73
C TRP A 117 -9.13 5.85 -10.47
N GLU A 118 -9.74 5.69 -9.30
CA GLU A 118 -9.06 5.54 -8.01
C GLU A 118 -9.43 4.22 -7.32
N PHE A 119 -8.51 3.69 -6.53
CA PHE A 119 -8.76 2.57 -5.64
C PHE A 119 -8.20 2.85 -4.25
N TRP A 120 -8.89 2.30 -3.25
CA TRP A 120 -8.67 2.60 -1.84
C TRP A 120 -8.66 1.30 -1.05
N PHE A 121 -7.58 1.06 -0.33
CA PHE A 121 -7.45 -0.10 0.54
C PHE A 121 -7.28 0.34 1.99
N LYS A 122 -8.04 -0.27 2.90
CA LYS A 122 -7.91 -0.05 4.35
C LYS A 122 -8.40 -1.27 5.13
N PHE A 123 -7.69 -1.61 6.19
CA PHE A 123 -8.11 -2.69 7.09
C PHE A 123 -9.20 -2.23 8.07
N GLU A 124 -10.27 -3.01 8.18
CA GLU A 124 -11.25 -2.94 9.26
C GLU A 124 -11.06 -4.16 10.17
N GLY A 125 -10.27 -3.97 11.24
CA GLY A 125 -9.81 -5.08 12.06
C GLY A 125 -8.78 -5.93 11.31
N ASP A 126 -9.18 -7.14 10.91
CA ASP A 126 -8.34 -8.09 10.16
C ASP A 126 -8.83 -8.27 8.71
N GLU A 127 -9.94 -7.64 8.34
CA GLU A 127 -10.48 -7.68 6.98
C GLU A 127 -9.94 -6.50 6.16
N LEU A 128 -9.38 -6.80 4.98
CA LEU A 128 -8.97 -5.78 4.03
C LEU A 128 -10.18 -5.39 3.18
N ILE A 129 -10.58 -4.13 3.27
CA ILE A 129 -11.66 -3.58 2.46
C ILE A 129 -11.05 -2.80 1.29
N ARG A 130 -11.63 -3.01 0.11
CA ARG A 130 -11.34 -2.30 -1.13
C ARG A 130 -12.57 -1.51 -1.56
N GLU A 131 -12.36 -0.24 -1.89
CA GLU A 131 -13.34 0.61 -2.56
C GLU A 131 -12.69 1.19 -3.82
N ASP A 132 -13.48 1.36 -4.88
CA ASP A 132 -13.03 1.89 -6.17
C ASP A 132 -13.99 2.99 -6.61
N ASP A 133 -13.48 4.02 -7.29
CA ASP A 133 -14.31 5.10 -7.82
C ASP A 133 -13.79 5.68 -9.15
N GLU A 134 -14.68 6.42 -9.83
CA GLU A 134 -14.37 7.17 -11.04
C GLU A 134 -14.89 8.62 -10.88
N PRO A 135 -14.07 9.54 -10.34
CA PRO A 135 -14.42 10.92 -10.10
C PRO A 135 -14.53 11.73 -11.40
N PHE A 136 -15.25 12.85 -11.32
CA PHE A 136 -15.49 13.82 -12.41
C PHE A 136 -16.42 13.33 -13.52
N ASN A 137 -17.07 12.17 -13.35
CA ASN A 137 -18.10 11.70 -14.27
C ASN A 137 -19.43 12.44 -14.08
N ASP A 138 -19.87 12.66 -12.84
CA ASP A 138 -21.13 13.33 -12.50
C ASP A 138 -21.05 14.04 -11.13
N PRO A 139 -21.49 15.31 -11.00
CA PRO A 139 -21.40 16.05 -9.74
C PRO A 139 -22.20 15.47 -8.56
N GLU A 140 -23.34 14.79 -8.81
CA GLU A 140 -24.09 14.16 -7.72
C GLU A 140 -23.36 12.90 -7.23
N GLN A 141 -22.77 12.13 -8.15
CA GLN A 141 -21.93 10.97 -7.82
C GLN A 141 -20.64 11.39 -7.09
N ASP A 142 -20.00 12.47 -7.52
CA ASP A 142 -18.80 13.01 -6.86
C ASP A 142 -19.07 13.37 -5.39
N GLU A 143 -20.22 13.96 -5.09
CA GLU A 143 -20.61 14.26 -3.71
C GLU A 143 -20.94 13.00 -2.91
N GLU A 144 -21.53 11.98 -3.54
CA GLU A 144 -21.73 10.67 -2.92
C GLU A 144 -20.38 10.04 -2.54
N ILE A 145 -19.43 9.97 -3.49
CA ILE A 145 -18.07 9.43 -3.31
C ILE A 145 -17.35 10.16 -2.15
N LYS A 146 -17.41 11.49 -2.11
CA LYS A 146 -16.83 12.28 -1.00
C LYS A 146 -17.45 11.91 0.35
N SER A 147 -18.77 11.75 0.38
CA SER A 147 -19.51 11.45 1.61
C SER A 147 -19.34 10.01 2.11
N SER A 148 -18.94 9.08 1.23
CA SER A 148 -18.72 7.67 1.51
C SER A 148 -17.22 7.34 1.60
N ILE A 149 -16.59 7.01 0.46
CA ILE A 149 -15.24 6.46 0.33
C ILE A 149 -14.20 7.38 0.97
N TYR A 150 -14.23 8.68 0.63
CA TYR A 150 -13.25 9.64 1.14
C TYR A 150 -13.40 9.81 2.65
N THR A 151 -14.64 9.90 3.14
CA THR A 151 -14.90 10.02 4.58
C THR A 151 -14.40 8.77 5.31
N TRP A 152 -14.69 7.59 4.79
CA TRP A 152 -14.25 6.31 5.34
C TRP A 152 -12.72 6.17 5.37
N TRP A 153 -12.05 6.37 4.24
CA TRP A 153 -10.61 6.17 4.13
C TRP A 153 -9.84 7.19 4.98
N HIS A 154 -10.21 8.47 4.90
CA HIS A 154 -9.57 9.57 5.65
C HIS A 154 -9.83 9.58 7.15
N THR A 155 -10.82 8.83 7.65
CA THR A 155 -11.13 8.80 9.08
C THR A 155 -9.92 8.34 9.89
N GLY A 156 -9.45 9.22 10.78
CA GLY A 156 -8.30 8.99 11.67
C GLY A 156 -6.94 9.28 11.06
N LEU A 157 -6.86 9.64 9.77
CA LEU A 157 -5.60 9.93 9.11
C LEU A 157 -5.15 11.39 9.31
N PRO A 158 -3.83 11.65 9.41
CA PRO A 158 -3.28 13.00 9.34
C PRO A 158 -3.64 13.68 8.02
N GLU A 159 -3.90 14.98 8.07
CA GLU A 159 -4.24 15.80 6.89
C GLU A 159 -3.22 15.68 5.74
N LYS A 160 -1.95 15.48 6.07
CA LYS A 160 -0.85 15.40 5.10
C LYS A 160 -0.83 14.14 4.23
N ILE A 161 -1.63 13.13 4.57
CA ILE A 161 -1.69 11.86 3.84
C ILE A 161 -3.11 11.54 3.38
N LYS A 162 -4.00 12.54 3.39
CA LYS A 162 -5.32 12.40 2.77
C LYS A 162 -5.16 12.58 1.27
N GLU A 163 -5.56 11.57 0.53
CA GLU A 163 -5.38 11.48 -0.92
C GLU A 163 -6.71 11.76 -1.63
N GLY A 164 -6.75 11.59 -2.94
CA GLY A 164 -7.99 11.62 -3.70
C GLY A 164 -8.11 12.81 -4.64
N PHE A 165 -8.52 12.57 -5.87
CA PHE A 165 -8.77 13.64 -6.84
C PHE A 165 -9.80 14.68 -6.36
N LEU A 166 -10.82 14.25 -5.63
CA LEU A 166 -11.89 15.09 -5.09
C LEU A 166 -11.55 15.70 -3.72
N ASN A 167 -10.34 15.46 -3.18
CA ASN A 167 -9.90 15.94 -1.86
C ASN A 167 -9.29 17.36 -1.91
N GLN A 168 -9.45 18.07 -3.02
CA GLN A 168 -9.01 19.46 -3.13
C GLN A 168 -9.96 20.38 -2.36
N ALA A 169 -9.38 21.21 -1.49
CA ALA A 169 -10.06 22.23 -0.68
C ALA A 169 -10.53 23.45 -1.49
#